data_AF-A4FFQ2-F1
#
_entry.id   AF-A4FFQ2-F1
#
_cell.length_a   1.000
_cell.length_b   1.000
_cell.length_c   1.000
_cell.angle_alpha   90.00
_cell.angle_beta   90.00
_cell.angle_gamma   90.00
#
_symmetry.space_group_name_H-M   'P 1'
#
loop_
_entity.id
_entity.type
_entity.pdbx_description
1 polymer ?
#
loop_
_entity_poly.entity_id
_entity_poly.type
_entity_poly.pdbx_seq_one_letter_code
_entity_poly.pdbx_strand_id
1 'polypeptide(L)'
;MDEQQLLWRSGGPVTRSRLAADLGELGLVRGDTVMVHTRMSALGYVAGGTTTVIDALLDVVGPQGTLMVTCGWNDAPPYDFTDWPQP
;
A
#
# COMPACT_ATOMS: atom_id res chain seq x y z
N MET A 1 14.44 6.39 -8.46
CA MET A 1 14.74 4.99 -8.05
C MET A 1 14.97 4.22 -9.32
N ASP A 2 16.02 3.41 -9.39
CA ASP A 2 16.39 2.71 -10.62
C ASP A 2 15.43 1.55 -10.91
N GLU A 3 14.76 1.58 -12.06
CA GLU A 3 13.82 0.55 -12.49
C GLU A 3 14.51 -0.81 -12.67
N GLN A 4 15.76 -0.82 -13.14
CA GLN A 4 16.52 -2.06 -13.31
C GLN A 4 16.77 -2.73 -11.96
N GLN A 5 17.16 -1.95 -10.95
CA GLN A 5 17.30 -2.45 -9.58
C GLN A 5 15.98 -3.01 -9.03
N LEU A 6 14.85 -2.34 -9.28
CA LEU A 6 13.53 -2.79 -8.82
C LEU A 6 13.12 -4.11 -9.50
N LEU A 7 13.35 -4.24 -10.80
CA LEU A 7 13.09 -5.47 -11.56
C LEU A 7 13.94 -6.62 -11.05
N TRP A 8 15.22 -6.36 -10.75
CA TRP A 8 16.13 -7.36 -10.21
C TRP A 8 15.70 -7.84 -8.83
N ARG A 9 15.25 -6.92 -7.97
CA ARG A 9 14.75 -7.23 -6.63
C ARG A 9 13.54 -8.17 -6.64
N SER A 10 12.59 -7.98 -7.56
CA SER A 10 11.36 -8.77 -7.62
C SER A 10 11.41 -9.98 -8.55
N GLY A 11 12.55 -10.23 -9.21
CA GLY A 11 12.70 -11.31 -10.20
C GLY A 11 11.83 -11.07 -11.44
N GLY A 12 11.70 -9.81 -11.87
CA GLY A 12 10.78 -9.36 -12.90
C GLY A 12 9.60 -8.55 -12.36
N PRO A 13 8.65 -8.13 -13.22
CA PRO A 13 7.52 -7.30 -12.80
C PRO A 13 6.61 -7.99 -11.78
N VAL A 14 6.19 -7.22 -10.78
CA VAL A 14 5.14 -7.59 -9.84
C VAL A 14 3.80 -7.13 -10.41
N THR A 15 2.92 -8.08 -10.71
CA THR A 15 1.61 -7.83 -11.32
C THR A 15 0.49 -7.92 -10.28
N ARG A 16 -0.70 -7.42 -10.64
CA ARG A 16 -1.92 -7.54 -9.82
C ARG A 16 -2.21 -8.99 -9.43
N SER A 17 -2.15 -9.92 -10.40
CA SER A 17 -2.44 -11.34 -10.18
C SER A 17 -1.41 -12.01 -9.26
N ARG A 18 -0.13 -11.66 -9.41
CA ARG A 18 0.94 -12.15 -8.53
C ARG A 18 0.73 -11.67 -7.10
N LEU A 19 0.46 -10.37 -6.91
CA LEU A 19 0.18 -9.82 -5.58
C LEU A 19 -1.05 -10.47 -4.93
N ALA A 20 -2.14 -10.66 -5.68
CA ALA A 20 -3.34 -11.30 -5.15
C ALA A 20 -3.07 -12.76 -4.71
N ALA A 21 -2.27 -13.50 -5.48
CA ALA A 21 -1.83 -14.85 -5.10
C ALA A 21 -0.95 -14.84 -3.84
N ASP A 22 0.09 -14.01 -3.82
CA ASP A 22 1.02 -13.89 -2.69
C ASP A 22 0.28 -13.49 -1.39
N LEU A 23 -0.69 -12.57 -1.48
CA LEU A 23 -1.53 -12.15 -0.34
C LEU A 23 -2.45 -13.28 0.16
N GLY A 24 -3.02 -14.07 -0.76
CA GLY A 24 -3.82 -15.24 -0.41
C GLY A 24 -2.99 -16.34 0.25
N GLU A 25 -1.75 -16.56 -0.22
CA GLU A 25 -0.81 -17.51 0.39
C GLU A 25 -0.38 -17.07 1.81
N LEU A 26 -0.30 -15.76 2.07
CA LEU A 26 -0.09 -15.20 3.41
C LEU A 26 -1.30 -15.37 4.34
N GLY A 27 -2.45 -15.79 3.83
CA GLY A 27 -3.66 -16.09 4.60
C GLY A 27 -4.72 -14.98 4.60
N LEU A 28 -4.58 -13.95 3.75
CA LEU A 28 -5.64 -12.96 3.57
C LEU A 28 -6.82 -13.60 2.82
N VAL A 29 -8.03 -13.45 3.35
CA VAL A 29 -9.23 -14.08 2.79
C VAL A 29 -10.36 -13.08 2.54
N ARG A 30 -11.38 -13.54 1.81
CA ARG A 30 -12.57 -12.74 1.53
C ARG A 30 -13.30 -12.36 2.81
N GLY A 31 -13.71 -11.10 2.91
CA GLY A 31 -14.41 -10.55 4.08
C GLY A 31 -13.49 -10.00 5.17
N ASP A 32 -12.17 -10.13 5.04
CA ASP A 32 -11.24 -9.61 6.04
C ASP A 32 -11.31 -8.09 6.15
N THR A 33 -11.14 -7.60 7.39
CA THR A 33 -10.80 -6.20 7.67
C THR A 33 -9.31 -6.11 7.93
N VAL A 34 -8.57 -5.45 7.05
CA VAL A 34 -7.09 -5.40 7.09
C VAL A 34 -6.59 -3.96 7.11
N MET A 35 -5.70 -3.66 8.05
CA MET A 35 -4.91 -2.43 8.06
C MET A 35 -3.58 -2.66 7.34
N VAL A 36 -3.30 -1.87 6.30
CA VAL A 36 -2.15 -2.06 5.42
C VAL A 36 -1.11 -0.96 5.64
N HIS A 37 0.15 -1.37 5.77
CA HIS A 37 1.32 -0.50 5.71
C HIS A 37 2.24 -0.99 4.60
N THR A 38 2.57 -0.11 3.65
CA THR A 38 3.28 -0.52 2.43
C THR A 38 4.55 0.29 2.24
N ARG A 39 5.65 -0.41 1.92
CA ARG A 39 6.85 0.19 1.36
C ARG A 39 6.99 -0.24 -0.10
N MET A 40 6.62 0.61 -1.05
CA MET A 40 6.59 0.26 -2.48
C MET A 40 7.92 -0.31 -3.01
N SER A 41 9.06 0.28 -2.61
CA SER A 41 10.38 -0.22 -3.00
C SER A 41 10.70 -1.62 -2.47
N ALA A 42 10.05 -2.05 -1.38
CA ALA A 42 10.26 -3.39 -0.85
C ALA A 42 9.61 -4.46 -1.72
N LEU A 43 8.51 -4.12 -2.41
CA LEU A 43 7.82 -4.99 -3.37
C LEU A 43 8.60 -5.16 -4.69
N GLY A 44 9.48 -4.22 -5.04
CA GLY A 44 10.21 -4.22 -6.32
C GLY A 44 9.47 -3.45 -7.41
N TYR A 45 9.56 -3.90 -8.66
CA TYR A 45 8.93 -3.20 -9.78
C TYR A 45 7.46 -3.60 -9.92
N VAL A 46 6.54 -2.78 -9.39
CA VAL A 46 5.10 -3.01 -9.50
C VAL A 46 4.57 -2.43 -10.81
N ALA A 47 4.13 -3.30 -11.71
CA ALA A 47 3.54 -2.89 -12.98
C ALA A 47 2.20 -2.18 -12.71
N GLY A 48 2.12 -0.88 -12.98
CA GLY A 48 0.97 -0.03 -12.65
C GLY A 48 1.03 0.66 -11.27
N GLY A 49 2.15 0.53 -10.57
CA GLY A 49 2.43 1.28 -9.35
C GLY A 49 1.49 0.99 -8.19
N THR A 50 1.12 2.03 -7.43
CA THR A 50 0.30 1.89 -6.22
C THR A 50 -1.11 1.38 -6.50
N THR A 51 -1.72 1.75 -7.63
CA THR A 51 -3.06 1.30 -8.03
C THR A 51 -3.12 -0.22 -8.12
N THR A 52 -2.10 -0.86 -8.67
CA THR A 52 -2.00 -2.32 -8.77
C THR A 52 -1.99 -3.00 -7.40
N VAL A 53 -1.38 -2.38 -6.39
CA VAL A 53 -1.36 -2.92 -5.02
C VAL A 53 -2.74 -2.82 -4.38
N ILE A 54 -3.41 -1.67 -4.53
CA ILE A 54 -4.76 -1.44 -4.00
C ILE A 54 -5.74 -2.42 -4.65
N ASP A 55 -5.69 -2.55 -5.97
CA ASP A 55 -6.53 -3.45 -6.74
C ASP A 55 -6.35 -4.93 -6.34
N ALA A 56 -5.10 -5.37 -6.13
CA ALA A 56 -4.82 -6.72 -5.69
C ALA A 56 -5.36 -7.00 -4.28
N LEU A 57 -5.23 -6.05 -3.36
CA LEU A 57 -5.81 -6.15 -2.02
C LEU A 57 -7.34 -6.24 -2.08
N LEU A 58 -7.98 -5.40 -2.90
CA LEU A 58 -9.43 -5.41 -3.11
C LEU A 58 -9.92 -6.73 -3.73
N ASP A 59 -9.16 -7.33 -4.64
CA ASP A 59 -9.49 -8.63 -5.24
C ASP A 59 -9.55 -9.75 -4.19
N VAL A 60 -8.59 -9.76 -3.26
CA VAL A 60 -8.45 -10.80 -2.24
C VAL A 60 -9.52 -10.64 -1.15
N VAL A 61 -9.68 -9.44 -0.59
CA VAL A 61 -10.68 -9.21 0.49
C VAL A 61 -12.11 -9.18 -0.05
N GLY A 62 -12.29 -8.84 -1.34
CA GLY A 62 -13.58 -8.79 -2.01
C GLY A 62 -14.51 -7.68 -1.50
N PRO A 63 -15.75 -7.62 -2.03
CA PRO A 63 -16.67 -6.51 -1.77
C PRO A 63 -17.22 -6.44 -0.34
N GLN A 64 -17.07 -7.51 0.44
CA GLN A 64 -17.47 -7.56 1.86
C GLN A 64 -16.30 -7.30 2.81
N GLY A 65 -15.07 -7.23 2.28
CA GLY A 65 -13.88 -6.91 3.07
C GLY A 65 -13.72 -5.41 3.27
N THR A 66 -12.78 -5.04 4.14
CA THR A 66 -12.46 -3.65 4.44
C THR A 66 -10.95 -3.44 4.38
N LEU A 67 -10.51 -2.44 3.61
CA LEU A 67 -9.13 -1.97 3.63
C LEU A 67 -9.03 -0.71 4.49
N MET A 68 -8.03 -0.68 5.37
CA MET A 68 -7.72 0.46 6.23
C MET A 68 -6.26 0.86 6.04
N VAL A 69 -5.99 2.16 6.10
CA VAL A 69 -4.64 2.72 6.10
C VAL A 69 -4.55 3.79 7.18
N THR A 70 -3.35 4.04 7.67
CA THR A 70 -3.08 5.20 8.52
C THR A 70 -2.83 6.42 7.63
N CYS A 71 -3.62 7.46 7.81
CA CYS A 71 -3.37 8.78 7.21
C CYS A 71 -3.06 9.78 8.31
N GLY A 72 -2.08 10.63 8.08
CA GLY A 72 -1.78 11.78 8.95
C GLY A 72 -2.10 13.09 8.24
N TRP A 73 -1.80 14.20 8.91
CA TRP A 73 -1.80 15.53 8.31
C TRP A 73 -0.35 15.97 8.15
N ASN A 74 0.14 15.96 6.89
CA ASN A 74 1.55 16.22 6.58
C ASN A 74 2.02 17.63 7.00
N ASP A 75 1.11 18.59 6.91
CA ASP A 75 1.39 20.00 7.20
C ASP A 75 0.73 20.45 8.51
N ALA A 76 0.43 19.50 9.41
CA ALA A 76 -0.09 19.85 10.72
C ALA A 76 0.91 20.73 11.46
N PRO A 77 0.46 21.83 12.10
CA PRO A 77 1.32 22.50 13.05
C PRO A 77 1.65 21.54 14.20
N PRO A 78 2.73 21.79 14.94
CA PRO A 78 3.02 21.07 16.18
C PRO A 78 1.77 20.97 17.06
N TYR A 79 1.53 19.84 17.72
CA TYR A 79 0.32 19.64 18.52
C TYR A 79 0.22 20.61 19.72
N ASP A 80 1.32 21.26 20.10
CA ASP A 80 1.41 22.33 21.11
C ASP A 80 1.27 23.75 20.52
N PHE A 81 1.03 23.88 19.21
CA PHE A 81 0.72 25.14 18.56
C PHE A 81 -0.71 25.57 18.92
N THR A 82 -0.84 26.35 19.98
CA THR A 82 -2.14 26.82 20.50
C THR A 82 -2.53 28.19 20.00
N ASP A 83 -1.57 29.01 19.56
CA ASP A 83 -1.79 30.43 19.28
C ASP A 83 -1.26 30.83 17.90
N TRP A 84 -2.09 31.58 17.17
CA TRP A 84 -1.70 32.19 15.90
C TRP A 84 -0.95 33.51 16.16
N PRO A 85 0.21 33.76 15.52
CA PRO A 85 0.92 35.02 15.67
C PRO A 85 0.02 36.19 15.22
N GLN A 86 -0.14 37.17 16.10
CA GLN A 86 -0.87 38.40 15.79
C GLN A 86 -0.06 39.25 14.80
N PRO A 87 -0.73 40.02 13.92
CA PRO A 87 -0.09 40.81 12.86
C PRO A 87 0.92 41.84 13.37
#